data_AF-A0A366DA09-F1
#
_entry.id   AF-A0A366DA09-F1
#
_cell.length_a   1.000
_cell.length_b   1.000
_cell.length_c   1.000
_cell.angle_alpha   90.00
_cell.angle_beta   90.00
_cell.angle_gamma   90.00
#
_symmetry.space_group_name_H-M   'P 1'
#
loop_
_entity.id
_entity.type
_entity.pdbx_description
1 polymer ?
#
loop_
_entity_poly.entity_id
_entity_poly.type
_entity_poly.pdbx_seq_one_letter_code
_entity_poly.pdbx_strand_id
1 'polypeptide(L)'
;MRDRSRVRAATLGFVTQKVPEIPPRLTDPRPVLAVGSALWVVATLVVYAGGERWATARPICLMGLVVGLLGLTIFLIQRRGARRGDKGAQTGL
;
A
#
# COMPACT_ATOMS: atom_id res chain seq x y z
N MET A 1 -30.86 40.42 -15.75
CA MET A 1 -29.38 40.34 -15.77
C MET A 1 -28.90 39.77 -14.45
N ARG A 2 -28.71 38.44 -14.38
CA ARG A 2 -28.32 37.73 -13.16
C ARG A 2 -26.81 37.90 -12.95
N ASP A 3 -26.46 38.30 -11.73
CA ASP A 3 -25.15 38.68 -11.24
C ASP A 3 -24.05 37.63 -11.56
N ARG A 4 -23.36 37.83 -12.68
CA ARG A 4 -22.21 37.02 -13.13
C ARG A 4 -20.97 37.17 -12.22
N SER A 5 -20.96 38.17 -11.33
CA SER A 5 -19.81 38.46 -10.47
C SER A 5 -19.75 37.49 -9.27
N ARG A 6 -20.91 37.13 -8.68
CA ARG A 6 -21.00 36.13 -7.61
C ARG A 6 -20.60 34.72 -8.04
N VAL A 7 -20.96 34.33 -9.25
CA VAL A 7 -20.59 33.00 -9.80
C VAL A 7 -19.07 32.89 -9.97
N ARG A 8 -18.42 33.94 -10.47
CA ARG A 8 -16.95 33.99 -10.61
C ARG A 8 -16.23 33.96 -9.26
N ALA A 9 -16.75 34.65 -8.24
CA ALA A 9 -16.18 34.62 -6.90
C ALA A 9 -16.29 33.24 -6.24
N ALA A 10 -17.40 32.51 -6.46
CA ALA A 10 -17.54 31.14 -6.00
C ALA A 10 -16.57 30.17 -6.72
N THR A 11 -16.33 30.37 -8.02
CA THR A 11 -15.36 29.57 -8.78
C THR A 11 -13.89 29.89 -8.41
N LEU A 12 -13.58 31.14 -8.06
CA LEU A 12 -12.27 31.56 -7.55
C LEU A 12 -12.04 31.19 -6.06
N GLY A 13 -13.09 30.90 -5.30
CA GLY A 13 -12.97 30.34 -3.94
C GLY A 13 -12.56 28.87 -3.92
N PHE A 14 -12.64 28.18 -5.06
CA PHE A 14 -12.05 26.86 -5.29
C PHE A 14 -10.56 26.96 -5.67
N VAL A 15 -9.88 28.05 -5.27
CA VAL A 15 -8.42 28.13 -5.33
C VAL A 15 -7.89 27.15 -4.28
N THR A 16 -7.51 25.97 -4.76
CA THR A 16 -6.75 24.89 -4.13
C THR A 16 -6.58 25.07 -2.62
N GLN A 17 -7.53 24.55 -1.84
CA GLN A 17 -7.33 24.44 -0.40
C GLN A 17 -5.99 23.73 -0.17
N LYS A 18 -5.06 24.40 0.51
CA LYS A 18 -3.72 23.88 0.79
C LYS A 18 -3.87 22.71 1.76
N VAL A 19 -4.07 21.52 1.22
CA VAL A 19 -4.14 20.27 2.00
C VAL A 19 -2.76 20.04 2.59
N PRO A 20 -2.64 19.84 3.91
CA PRO A 20 -1.37 19.44 4.52
C PRO A 20 -0.84 18.16 3.88
N GLU A 21 0.38 18.21 3.38
CA GLU A 21 1.09 17.04 2.85
C GLU A 21 1.23 16.00 3.97
N ILE A 22 0.78 14.76 3.71
CA ILE A 22 0.93 13.67 4.66
C ILE A 22 2.44 13.35 4.77
N PRO A 23 2.99 13.18 5.98
CA PRO A 23 4.40 12.86 6.13
C PRO A 23 4.78 11.61 5.34
N PRO A 24 5.93 11.58 4.62
CA PRO A 24 6.31 10.49 3.73
C PRO A 24 6.32 9.09 4.38
N ARG A 25 6.58 9.04 5.68
CA ARG A 25 6.57 7.80 6.47
C ARG A 25 5.19 7.13 6.59
N LEU A 26 4.10 7.89 6.43
CA LEU A 26 2.72 7.39 6.47
C LEU A 26 2.21 7.00 5.08
N THR A 27 2.91 7.42 4.02
CA THR A 27 2.54 7.15 2.64
C THR A 27 3.46 6.13 1.97
N ASP A 28 4.66 5.86 2.50
CA ASP A 28 5.53 4.80 2.00
C ASP A 28 4.94 3.41 2.36
N PRO A 29 4.53 2.59 1.37
CA PRO A 29 3.99 1.27 1.61
C PRO A 29 5.05 0.22 2.00
N ARG A 30 6.34 0.51 1.81
CA ARG A 30 7.45 -0.43 2.07
C ARG A 30 7.46 -1.02 3.48
N PRO A 31 7.43 -0.22 4.57
CA PRO A 31 7.49 -0.77 5.92
C PRO A 31 6.32 -1.71 6.20
N VAL A 32 5.11 -1.35 5.76
CA VAL A 32 3.91 -2.15 6.00
C VAL A 32 3.99 -3.49 5.25
N LEU A 33 4.36 -3.48 3.96
CA LEU A 33 4.50 -4.70 3.18
C LEU A 33 5.62 -5.61 3.70
N ALA A 34 6.76 -5.04 4.08
CA ALA A 34 7.89 -5.79 4.60
C ALA A 34 7.56 -6.43 5.96
N VAL A 35 6.99 -5.65 6.89
CA VAL A 35 6.59 -6.15 8.22
C VAL A 35 5.50 -7.19 8.10
N GLY A 36 4.46 -6.94 7.31
CA GLY A 36 3.37 -7.90 7.09
C GLY A 36 3.86 -9.23 6.51
N SER A 37 4.73 -9.18 5.50
CA SER A 37 5.32 -10.39 4.91
C SER A 37 6.20 -11.15 5.91
N ALA A 38 7.04 -10.43 6.68
CA ALA A 38 7.88 -11.02 7.70
C ALA A 38 7.05 -11.68 8.83
N LEU A 39 5.96 -11.05 9.25
CA LEU A 39 5.05 -11.63 10.25
C LEU A 39 4.43 -12.94 9.77
N TRP A 40 4.06 -13.06 8.50
CA TRP A 40 3.56 -14.32 7.95
C TRP A 40 4.63 -15.43 7.88
N VAL A 41 5.90 -15.07 7.59
CA VAL A 41 7.02 -16.01 7.70
C VAL A 41 7.13 -16.52 9.14
N VAL A 42 7.18 -15.61 10.12
CA VAL A 42 7.27 -15.95 11.55
C VAL A 42 6.08 -16.82 11.98
N ALA A 43 4.85 -16.44 11.64
CA ALA A 43 3.66 -17.21 11.96
C ALA A 43 3.70 -18.63 11.38
N THR A 44 4.15 -18.76 10.12
CA THR A 44 4.32 -20.07 9.47
C THR A 44 5.34 -20.92 10.23
N LEU A 45 6.49 -20.37 10.59
CA LEU A 45 7.51 -21.08 11.38
C LEU A 45 6.98 -21.53 12.74
N VAL A 46 6.27 -20.65 13.45
CA VAL A 46 5.68 -20.96 14.77
C VAL A 46 4.63 -22.06 14.68
N VAL A 47 3.74 -22.00 13.69
CA VAL A 47 2.68 -23.00 13.51
C VAL A 47 3.24 -24.37 13.16
N TYR A 48 4.26 -24.43 12.30
CA TYR A 48 4.91 -25.69 11.96
C TYR A 48 5.75 -26.24 13.13
N ALA A 49 6.48 -25.39 13.85
CA ALA A 49 7.25 -25.81 15.03
C ALA A 49 6.35 -26.30 16.18
N GLY A 50 5.13 -25.79 16.30
CA GLY A 50 4.17 -26.22 17.32
C GLY A 50 3.40 -27.50 16.99
N GLY A 51 3.70 -28.17 15.87
CA GLY A 51 3.21 -29.51 15.56
C GLY A 51 1.69 -29.61 15.42
N GLU A 52 1.11 -30.69 15.95
CA GLU A 52 -0.32 -31.01 15.80
C GLU A 52 -1.26 -30.00 16.46
N ARG A 53 -0.80 -29.27 17.48
CA ARG A 53 -1.58 -28.23 18.16
C ARG A 53 -2.13 -27.19 17.19
N TRP A 54 -1.42 -26.92 16.10
CA TRP A 54 -1.76 -25.89 15.13
C TRP A 54 -2.07 -26.44 13.73
N ALA A 55 -2.39 -27.74 13.60
CA ALA A 55 -2.61 -28.38 12.31
C ALA A 55 -3.66 -27.67 11.45
N THR A 56 -4.74 -27.19 12.06
CA THR A 56 -5.82 -26.44 11.38
C THR A 56 -5.40 -25.03 10.94
N ALA A 57 -4.38 -24.44 11.55
CA ALA A 57 -3.88 -23.10 11.22
C ALA A 57 -2.82 -23.09 10.11
N ARG A 58 -2.21 -24.25 9.79
CA ARG A 58 -1.21 -24.41 8.72
C ARG A 58 -1.66 -23.84 7.37
N PRO A 59 -2.83 -24.20 6.81
CA PRO A 59 -3.26 -23.69 5.50
C PRO A 59 -3.44 -22.17 5.52
N ILE A 60 -3.93 -21.60 6.62
CA ILE A 60 -4.13 -20.14 6.77
C ILE A 60 -2.77 -19.44 6.77
N CYS A 61 -1.78 -19.94 7.52
CA CYS A 61 -0.44 -19.38 7.56
C CYS A 61 0.26 -19.45 6.20
N LEU A 62 0.12 -20.57 5.50
CA LEU A 62 0.67 -20.70 4.15
C LEU A 62 0.04 -19.72 3.16
N MET A 63 -1.29 -19.57 3.18
CA MET A 63 -1.96 -18.63 2.28
C MET A 63 -1.59 -17.18 2.60
N GLY A 64 -1.50 -16.83 3.88
CA GLY A 64 -1.02 -15.52 4.30
C GLY A 64 0.41 -15.23 3.84
N LEU A 65 1.31 -16.22 3.95
CA LEU A 65 2.68 -16.12 3.44
C LEU A 65 2.70 -15.95 1.91
N VAL A 66 1.95 -16.77 1.17
CA VAL A 66 1.85 -16.67 -0.30
C VAL A 66 1.36 -15.30 -0.73
N VAL A 67 0.27 -14.81 -0.13
CA VAL A 67 -0.30 -13.49 -0.44
C VAL A 67 0.68 -12.37 -0.09
N GLY A 68 1.35 -12.45 1.07
CA GLY A 68 2.37 -11.47 1.48
C GLY A 68 3.53 -11.40 0.49
N LEU A 69 4.09 -12.56 0.12
CA LEU A 69 5.18 -12.63 -0.86
C LEU A 69 4.76 -12.15 -2.25
N LEU A 70 3.53 -12.47 -2.68
CA LEU A 70 2.99 -12.01 -3.96
C LEU A 70 2.87 -10.48 -3.96
N GLY A 71 2.25 -9.89 -2.93
CA GLY A 71 2.09 -8.45 -2.79
C GLY A 71 3.44 -7.71 -2.76
N LEU A 72 4.40 -8.22 -1.98
CA LEU A 72 5.76 -7.67 -1.93
C LEU A 72 6.47 -7.76 -3.29
N THR A 73 6.34 -8.89 -3.99
CA THR A 73 6.96 -9.10 -5.31
C THR A 73 6.40 -8.14 -6.35
N ILE A 74 5.07 -8.00 -6.43
CA ILE A 74 4.41 -7.06 -7.34
C ILE A 74 4.88 -5.63 -7.05
N PHE A 75 4.89 -5.21 -5.78
CA PHE A 75 5.38 -3.90 -5.39
C PHE A 75 6.83 -3.67 -5.82
N LEU A 76 7.72 -4.64 -5.62
CA LEU A 76 9.13 -4.51 -6.02
C LEU A 76 9.29 -4.40 -7.53
N ILE A 77 8.50 -5.14 -8.32
CA ILE A 77 8.50 -5.04 -9.78
C ILE A 77 8.03 -3.65 -10.21
N GLN A 78 6.90 -3.18 -9.67
CA GLN A 78 6.37 -1.85 -9.97
C GLN A 78 7.36 -0.75 -9.59
N ARG A 79 7.98 -0.83 -8.41
CA ARG A 79 8.99 0.14 -7.94
C ARG A 79 10.24 0.13 -8.82
N ARG A 80 10.64 -1.01 -9.39
CA ARG A 80 11.75 -1.08 -10.35
C ARG A 80 11.37 -0.42 -11.68
N GLY A 81 10.16 -0.68 -12.19
CA GLY A 81 9.66 -0.03 -13.41
C GLY A 81 9.48 1.48 -13.26
N ALA A 82 8.97 1.94 -12.11
CA ALA A 82 8.84 3.36 -11.79
C ALA A 82 10.19 4.08 -11.77
N ARG A 83 11.23 3.43 -11.24
CA ARG A 83 12.61 3.95 -11.26
C ARG A 83 13.22 3.99 -12.67
N ARG A 84 12.71 3.19 -13.61
CA ARG A 84 13.15 3.14 -15.02
C ARG A 84 12.35 4.08 -15.93
N GLY A 85 11.26 4.66 -15.43
CA GLY A 85 10.37 5.53 -16.22
C GLY A 85 9.38 4.77 -17.11
N ASP A 86 9.04 3.53 -16.77
CA ASP A 86 8.09 2.72 -17.55
C ASP A 86 6.69 3.36 -17.54
N LYS A 87 6.08 3.53 -18.73
CA LYS A 87 4.79 4.20 -18.93
C LYS A 87 3.60 3.57 -18.17
N GLY A 88 3.72 2.31 -17.77
CA GLY A 88 2.71 1.58 -16.99
C GLY A 88 3.00 1.50 -15.49
N ALA A 89 4.08 2.11 -15.01
CA ALA A 89 4.43 2.08 -13.60
C ALA A 89 3.64 3.14 -12.81
N GLN A 90 3.16 2.77 -11.63
CA GLN A 90 2.39 3.65 -10.78
C GLN A 90 3.31 4.81 -10.28
N THR A 91 3.01 6.02 -10.74
CA THR A 91 3.72 7.23 -10.34
C THR A 91 3.28 7.64 -8.93
N GLY A 92 4.22 7.80 -8.01
CA GLY A 92 3.93 8.11 -6.59
C GLY A 92 4.15 6.95 -5.62
N LEU A 93 4.68 5.81 -6.09
CA LEU A 93 5.24 4.74 -5.24
C LEU A 93 6.55 5.14 -4.57
#